data_AF-A0A4D6EVY9-F1
#
_entry.id   AF-A0A4D6EVY9-F1
#
_cell.length_a   1.000
_cell.length_b   1.000
_cell.length_c   1.000
_cell.angle_alpha   90.00
_cell.angle_beta   90.00
_cell.angle_gamma   90.00
#
_symmetry.space_group_name_H-M   'P 1'
#
loop_
_entity.id
_entity.type
_entity.pdbx_description
1 polymer ?
#
loop_
_entity_poly.entity_id
_entity_poly.type
_entity_poly.pdbx_seq_one_letter_code
_entity_poly.pdbx_strand_id
1 'polypeptide(L)'
;MPVIEVLPIIEDIRVSRVKGKTLFEMVGSEPSLNYVCKYYLDIADQILSQPEGIVPKEIPDRELFSLLSDLYLNPIGGGGQKKKNQENLLGFTRI
;
A
#
# COMPACT_ATOMS: atom_id res chain seq x y z
N MET A 1 10.31 -3.00 -5.31
CA MET A 1 9.55 -1.88 -5.88
C MET A 1 9.45 -0.82 -4.80
N PRO A 2 9.89 0.41 -5.04
CA PRO A 2 9.75 1.52 -4.11
C PRO A 2 8.29 2.02 -4.09
N VAL A 3 7.93 2.69 -3.00
CA VAL A 3 6.63 3.33 -2.80
C VAL A 3 6.83 4.82 -3.04
N ILE A 4 6.08 5.38 -3.98
CA ILE A 4 6.17 6.79 -4.36
C ILE A 4 5.46 7.65 -3.31
N GLU A 5 4.15 7.44 -3.11
CA GLU A 5 3.34 8.18 -2.15
C GLU A 5 2.25 7.26 -1.57
N VAL A 6 1.83 7.55 -0.33
CA VAL A 6 0.73 6.83 0.32
C VAL A 6 -0.46 7.75 0.48
N LEU A 7 -1.45 7.57 -0.39
CA LEU A 7 -2.70 8.33 -0.32
C LEU A 7 -3.64 7.71 0.73
N PRO A 8 -4.10 8.47 1.74
CA PRO A 8 -5.09 7.97 2.67
C PRO A 8 -6.45 7.79 1.98
N ILE A 9 -7.35 7.03 2.61
CA ILE A 9 -8.72 6.86 2.12
C ILE A 9 -9.46 8.18 2.32
N ILE A 10 -9.56 8.97 1.23
CA ILE A 10 -10.20 10.28 1.23
C ILE A 10 -11.54 10.17 0.48
N GLU A 11 -12.62 10.45 1.20
CA GLU A 11 -13.99 10.35 0.68
C GLU A 11 -14.26 11.31 -0.47
N ASP A 12 -13.61 12.47 -0.47
CA ASP A 12 -13.75 13.48 -1.51
C ASP A 12 -13.30 12.99 -2.89
N ILE A 13 -12.33 12.06 -2.95
CA ILE A 13 -11.92 11.39 -4.19
C ILE A 13 -13.10 10.63 -4.78
N ARG A 14 -13.83 9.89 -3.94
CA ARG A 14 -15.02 9.13 -4.37
C ARG A 14 -16.12 10.07 -4.85
N VAL A 15 -16.37 11.15 -4.10
CA VAL A 15 -17.39 12.17 -4.46
C VAL A 15 -17.05 12.84 -5.78
N SER A 16 -15.77 13.12 -6.05
CA SER A 16 -15.28 13.64 -7.34
C SER A 16 -15.67 12.73 -8.50
N ARG A 17 -15.53 11.41 -8.36
CA ARG A 17 -15.93 10.45 -9.39
C ARG A 17 -17.45 10.43 -9.63
N VAL A 18 -18.25 10.51 -8.56
CA VAL A 18 -19.72 10.59 -8.67
C VAL A 18 -20.16 11.86 -9.39
N LYS A 19 -19.47 12.98 -9.15
CA LYS A 19 -19.74 14.27 -9.80
C LYS A 19 -19.18 14.38 -11.23
N GLY A 20 -18.37 13.42 -11.68
CA GLY A 20 -17.72 13.44 -12.99
C GLY A 20 -16.72 14.58 -13.17
N LYS A 21 -16.16 15.09 -12.07
CA LYS A 21 -15.20 16.21 -12.05
C LYS A 21 -13.91 15.79 -11.39
N THR A 22 -12.79 16.43 -11.76
CA THR A 22 -11.53 16.24 -11.03
C THR A 22 -11.53 17.01 -9.72
N LEU A 23 -10.66 16.62 -8.78
CA LEU A 23 -10.50 17.36 -7.52
C LEU A 23 -10.01 18.79 -7.77
N PHE A 24 -9.14 19.01 -8.76
CA PHE A 24 -8.67 20.34 -9.14
C PHE A 24 -9.81 21.24 -9.63
N GLU A 25 -10.78 20.69 -10.37
CA GLU A 25 -11.98 21.43 -10.77
C GLU A 25 -12.90 21.71 -9.59
N MET A 26 -13.05 20.75 -8.67
CA MET A 26 -13.89 20.91 -7.48
C MET A 26 -13.31 21.93 -6.49
N VAL A 27 -11.98 22.03 -6.37
CA VAL A 27 -11.30 23.03 -5.53
C VAL A 27 -11.69 24.46 -5.91
N GLY A 28 -12.00 24.73 -7.18
CA GLY A 28 -12.44 26.05 -7.62
C GLY A 28 -13.74 26.51 -6.95
N SER A 29 -14.61 25.58 -6.57
CA SER A 29 -15.84 25.88 -5.80
C SER A 29 -15.71 25.57 -4.30
N GLU A 30 -14.83 24.62 -3.95
CA GLU A 30 -14.67 24.12 -2.59
C GLU A 30 -13.18 24.07 -2.20
N PRO A 31 -12.62 25.20 -1.72
CA PRO A 31 -11.19 25.30 -1.42
C PRO A 31 -10.70 24.37 -0.30
N SER A 32 -11.61 23.79 0.49
CA SER A 32 -11.26 22.79 1.51
C SER A 32 -10.63 21.54 0.91
N LEU A 33 -10.83 21.24 -0.38
CA LEU A 33 -10.26 20.08 -1.06
C LEU A 33 -8.80 20.24 -1.49
N ASN A 34 -8.21 21.42 -1.27
CA ASN A 34 -6.87 21.73 -1.74
C ASN A 34 -5.78 20.86 -1.08
N TYR A 35 -6.01 20.35 0.14
CA TYR A 35 -5.08 19.42 0.78
C TYR A 35 -4.95 18.10 0.00
N VAL A 36 -6.04 17.62 -0.61
CA VAL A 36 -6.02 16.39 -1.43
C VAL A 36 -5.22 16.62 -2.71
N CYS A 37 -5.36 17.81 -3.30
CA CYS A 37 -4.63 18.18 -4.51
C CYS A 37 -3.12 18.22 -4.29
N LYS A 38 -2.65 18.59 -3.08
CA LYS A 38 -1.23 18.56 -2.75
C LYS A 38 -0.61 17.19 -2.91
N TYR A 39 -1.25 16.11 -2.42
CA TYR A 39 -0.74 14.75 -2.63
C TYR A 39 -0.50 14.43 -4.11
N TYR A 40 -1.42 14.84 -4.99
CA TYR A 40 -1.26 14.60 -6.43
C TYR A 40 -0.17 15.47 -7.06
N LEU A 41 0.04 16.69 -6.56
CA LEU A 41 1.14 17.55 -6.99
C LEU A 41 2.48 17.01 -6.52
N ASP A 42 2.58 16.55 -5.28
CA ASP A 42 3.80 15.96 -4.71
C ASP A 42 4.20 14.69 -5.49
N ILE A 43 3.22 13.85 -5.86
CA ILE A 43 3.45 12.69 -6.75
C ILE A 43 3.95 13.14 -8.12
N ALA A 44 3.33 14.17 -8.70
CA ALA A 44 3.73 14.68 -10.01
C ALA A 44 5.17 15.20 -9.98
N ASP A 45 5.53 15.98 -8.95
CA ASP A 45 6.88 16.51 -8.76
C ASP A 45 7.91 15.37 -8.59
N GLN A 46 7.57 14.32 -7.83
CA GLN A 46 8.45 13.16 -7.67
C GLN A 46 8.68 12.42 -9.00
N ILE A 47 7.62 12.17 -9.78
CA ILE A 47 7.73 11.49 -11.07
C ILE A 47 8.56 12.31 -12.06
N LEU A 48 8.38 13.64 -12.08
CA LEU A 48 9.10 14.54 -12.98
C LEU A 48 10.56 14.71 -12.59
N SER A 49 10.87 14.75 -11.30
CA SER A 49 12.23 14.99 -10.81
C SER A 49 13.10 13.73 -10.71
N GLN A 50 12.50 12.59 -10.36
CA GLN A 50 13.20 11.34 -10.11
C GLN A 50 12.45 10.16 -10.73
N PRO A 51 12.44 10.04 -12.08
CA PRO A 51 11.81 8.90 -12.74
C PRO A 51 12.54 7.61 -12.36
N GLU A 52 11.80 6.62 -11.91
CA GLU A 52 12.38 5.34 -11.51
C GLU A 52 12.81 4.51 -12.74
N GLY A 53 14.07 4.10 -12.77
CA GLY A 53 14.64 3.24 -13.82
C GLY A 53 14.65 1.75 -13.46
N ILE A 54 13.81 1.32 -12.52
CA ILE A 54 13.84 -0.06 -12.00
C ILE A 54 13.07 -1.03 -12.91
N VAL A 55 13.65 -2.21 -13.15
CA VAL A 55 12.95 -3.34 -13.77
C VAL A 55 12.47 -4.27 -12.64
N PRO A 56 11.16 -4.36 -12.38
CA PRO A 56 10.63 -5.25 -11.34
C PRO A 56 10.98 -6.71 -11.62
N LYS A 57 11.26 -7.46 -10.56
CA LYS A 57 11.36 -8.92 -10.62
C LYS A 57 10.11 -9.50 -9.99
N GLU A 58 9.41 -10.33 -10.76
CA GLU A 58 8.22 -11.03 -10.29
C GLU A 58 8.58 -12.04 -9.18
N ILE A 59 7.68 -12.21 -8.22
CA ILE A 59 7.80 -13.15 -7.11
C ILE A 59 6.69 -14.20 -7.28
N PRO A 60 6.98 -15.51 -7.14
CA PRO A 60 5.96 -16.54 -7.26
C PRO A 60 4.94 -16.49 -6.11
N ASP A 61 3.69 -16.85 -6.38
CA ASP A 61 2.57 -16.77 -5.42
C ASP A 61 2.89 -17.36 -4.04
N ARG A 62 3.54 -18.53 -4.00
CA ARG A 62 3.92 -19.18 -2.74
C ARG A 62 4.79 -18.27 -1.86
N GLU A 63 5.75 -17.59 -2.46
CA GLU A 63 6.65 -16.67 -1.76
C GLU A 63 5.91 -15.39 -1.38
N LEU A 64 5.04 -14.87 -2.25
CA LEU A 64 4.20 -13.71 -1.97
C LEU A 64 3.29 -13.96 -0.76
N PHE A 65 2.55 -15.09 -0.74
CA PHE A 65 1.67 -15.45 0.37
C PHE A 65 2.44 -15.72 1.66
N SER A 66 3.62 -16.36 1.60
CA SER A 66 4.48 -16.53 2.77
C SER A 66 4.90 -15.18 3.35
N LEU A 67 5.38 -14.26 2.50
CA LEU A 67 5.82 -12.92 2.90
C LEU A 67 4.69 -12.14 3.58
N LEU A 68 3.49 -12.15 2.99
CA LEU A 68 2.34 -11.48 3.57
C LEU A 68 1.93 -12.13 4.91
N SER A 69 1.93 -13.46 4.98
CA SER A 69 1.57 -14.18 6.21
C SER A 69 2.54 -13.88 7.36
N ASP A 70 3.84 -13.81 7.07
CA ASP A 70 4.86 -13.47 8.06
C ASP A 70 4.66 -12.05 8.62
N LEU A 71 4.22 -11.09 7.79
CA LEU A 71 3.89 -9.72 8.21
C LEU A 71 2.66 -9.66 9.13
N TYR A 72 1.64 -10.49 8.87
CA TYR A 72 0.45 -10.55 9.73
C TYR A 72 0.69 -11.30 11.04
N LEU A 73 1.52 -12.34 11.03
CA LEU A 73 1.75 -13.21 12.18
C LEU A 73 2.82 -12.68 13.15
N ASN A 74 3.72 -11.81 12.70
CA ASN A 74 4.76 -11.20 13.52
C ASN A 74 4.65 -9.66 13.53
N PRO A 75 3.65 -9.07 14.23
CA PRO A 75 3.53 -7.62 14.30
C PRO A 75 4.77 -7.03 14.98
N ILE A 76 5.41 -6.07 14.29
CA ILE A 76 6.55 -5.29 14.77
C ILE A 76 6.04 -4.46 15.96
N GLY A 77 6.16 -5.01 17.17
CA GLY A 77 5.61 -4.43 18.40
C GLY A 77 5.31 -5.44 19.51
N GLY A 78 5.25 -6.74 19.20
CA GLY A 78 5.09 -7.80 20.21
C GLY A 78 6.42 -8.29 20.75
N GLY A 79 6.84 -7.80 21.92
CA GLY A 79 7.97 -8.38 22.65
C GLY A 79 7.70 -9.84 22.99
N GLY A 80 8.43 -10.77 22.36
CA GLY A 80 8.28 -12.19 22.63
C GLY A 80 9.35 -13.02 21.94
N GLN A 81 10.46 -13.27 22.64
CA GLN A 81 11.39 -14.34 22.30
C GLN A 81 10.62 -15.66 22.18
N LYS A 82 10.67 -16.36 21.04
CA LYS A 82 10.51 -17.82 21.04
C LYS A 82 11.50 -18.51 20.11
N LYS A 83 12.38 -19.28 20.77
CA LYS A 83 13.24 -20.31 20.20
C LYS A 83 12.41 -21.43 19.54
N LYS A 84 12.98 -21.99 18.47
CA LYS A 84 12.78 -23.31 17.80
C LYS A 84 11.67 -24.24 18.32
N ASN A 85 10.80 -24.69 17.41
CA ASN A 85 10.51 -26.12 17.22
C ASN A 85 9.86 -26.37 15.84
N GLN A 86 10.62 -26.94 14.90
CA GLN A 86 10.10 -27.53 13.66
C GLN A 86 9.93 -29.04 13.87
N GLU A 87 9.03 -29.45 14.76
CA GLU A 87 8.63 -30.85 14.86
C GLU A 87 7.12 -30.89 15.12
N ASN A 88 6.38 -31.58 14.24
CA ASN A 88 4.94 -31.89 14.26
C ASN A 88 3.97 -31.09 13.37
N LEU A 89 4.30 -30.93 12.07
CA LEU A 89 3.28 -30.69 11.04
C LEU A 89 3.16 -31.83 10.01
N LEU A 90 3.52 -33.06 10.39
CA LEU A 90 3.33 -34.27 9.57
C LEU A 90 2.21 -35.20 10.12
N GLY A 91 1.44 -34.74 11.10
CA GLY A 91 0.45 -35.57 11.81
C GLY A 91 -1.01 -35.46 11.35
N PHE A 92 -1.36 -34.55 10.43
CA PHE A 92 -2.77 -34.27 10.09
C PHE A 92 -3.25 -34.77 8.72
N THR A 93 -2.45 -35.56 7.99
CA THR A 93 -2.91 -36.24 6.75
C THR A 93 -3.16 -37.73 6.97
N ARG A 94 -3.98 -38.05 7.98
CA ARG A 94 -4.74 -39.30 8.03
C ARG A 94 -6.12 -39.00 8.61
N ILE A 95 -7.07 -38.74 7.71
CA ILE A 95 -8.42 -39.31 7.62
C ILE A 95 -8.81 -39.19 6.16
#